data_AF-A0A3S9HFD2-F1
#
_entry.id   AF-A0A3S9HFD2-F1
#
_cell.length_a   1.000
_cell.length_b   1.000
_cell.length_c   1.000
_cell.angle_alpha   90.00
_cell.angle_beta   90.00
_cell.angle_gamma   90.00
#
_symmetry.space_group_name_H-M   'P 1'
#
loop_
_entity.id
_entity.type
_entity.pdbx_description
1 polymer ?
#
loop_
_entity_poly.entity_id
_entity_poly.type
_entity_poly.pdbx_seq_one_letter_code
_entity_poly.pdbx_strand_id
1 'polypeptide(L)'
;MAFFLIHRPLVKFNQRHTQRASFKMKKILIKFVLAALAFASFAANASLVTWDYRGNITGATGYPDYHVGDAFQVLLSFDTNAAILNTKPSRTEFDPASLIMDFKIGGTNWQHIAYQAASGGLIYLRNNQANPDAGAGPELVDGLSFGLSSTEFPNGIALILRSFDLDSLSSALLPSTPFALTNIAANNFQDSGDNATGKFFAGTITSVNAVPEPSTLASLGIGLFALAALAAFAPRKRV
;
A
#
# COMPACT_ATOMS: atom_id res chain seq x y z
N MET A 1 -64.65 65.00 21.29
CA MET A 1 -63.18 64.85 21.48
C MET A 1 -62.96 63.48 22.13
N ALA A 2 -62.54 62.42 21.44
CA ALA A 2 -61.32 62.19 20.65
C ALA A 2 -60.23 61.46 21.48
N PHE A 3 -59.92 60.22 21.03
CA PHE A 3 -58.70 59.40 21.20
C PHE A 3 -58.44 58.68 22.55
N PHE A 4 -58.51 57.32 22.59
CA PHE A 4 -57.43 56.30 22.36
C PHE A 4 -56.40 56.28 23.52
N LEU A 5 -55.97 55.16 24.13
CA LEU A 5 -55.36 53.98 23.51
C LEU A 5 -55.28 52.79 24.51
N ILE A 6 -55.61 51.61 23.97
CA ILE A 6 -55.20 50.27 24.43
C ILE A 6 -53.69 50.12 24.22
N HIS A 7 -52.92 49.55 25.14
CA HIS A 7 -51.67 48.86 24.78
C HIS A 7 -51.43 47.55 25.55
N ARG A 8 -51.06 46.55 24.76
CA ARG A 8 -51.03 45.11 25.01
C ARG A 8 -49.79 44.65 25.80
N PRO A 9 -49.82 43.46 26.41
CA PRO A 9 -48.63 42.68 26.75
C PRO A 9 -48.11 41.96 25.49
N LEU A 10 -46.79 41.77 25.32
CA LEU A 10 -46.16 40.64 24.59
C LEU A 10 -44.66 40.89 24.35
N VAL A 11 -43.81 40.50 25.31
CA VAL A 11 -42.38 40.25 25.05
C VAL A 11 -41.98 38.93 25.70
N LYS A 12 -42.49 37.80 25.18
CA LYS A 12 -42.01 36.46 25.56
C LYS A 12 -41.96 35.46 24.40
N PHE A 13 -41.94 35.92 23.14
CA PHE A 13 -42.01 35.00 21.99
C PHE A 13 -40.66 34.68 21.31
N ASN A 14 -39.57 35.40 21.62
CA ASN A 14 -38.36 35.32 20.78
C ASN A 14 -37.20 34.45 21.30
N GLN A 15 -37.25 33.90 22.53
CA GLN A 15 -36.16 33.07 23.06
C GLN A 15 -36.30 31.56 22.77
N ARG A 16 -37.50 31.08 22.41
CA ARG A 16 -37.71 29.64 22.13
C ARG A 16 -37.25 29.21 20.74
N HIS A 17 -37.13 30.15 19.79
CA HIS A 17 -36.70 29.84 18.42
C HIS A 17 -35.19 29.65 18.29
N THR A 18 -34.38 30.41 19.02
CA THR A 18 -32.91 30.34 18.97
C THR A 18 -32.35 29.07 19.61
N GLN A 19 -32.95 28.58 20.72
CA GLN A 19 -32.52 27.32 21.33
C GLN A 19 -32.89 26.08 20.51
N ARG A 20 -34.05 26.08 19.83
CA ARG A 20 -34.45 24.97 18.95
C ARG A 20 -33.55 24.85 17.70
N ALA A 21 -33.10 25.97 17.15
CA ALA A 21 -32.16 25.97 16.02
C ALA A 21 -30.79 25.41 16.41
N SER A 22 -30.27 25.81 17.58
CA SER A 22 -29.00 25.31 18.13
C SER A 22 -29.01 23.80 18.38
N PHE A 23 -30.10 23.26 18.92
CA PHE A 23 -30.22 21.81 19.16
C PHE A 23 -30.34 20.99 17.86
N LYS A 24 -30.99 21.52 16.83
CA LYS A 24 -31.07 20.88 15.50
C LYS A 24 -29.70 20.85 14.82
N MET A 25 -28.92 21.92 14.89
CA MET A 25 -27.58 21.99 14.31
C MET A 25 -26.61 21.00 14.95
N LYS A 26 -26.61 20.87 16.29
CA LYS A 26 -25.76 19.90 17.00
C LYS A 26 -26.08 18.45 16.62
N LYS A 27 -27.35 18.10 16.46
CA LYS A 27 -27.77 16.75 16.03
C LYS A 27 -27.37 16.45 14.59
N ILE A 28 -27.40 17.43 13.70
CA ILE A 28 -26.95 17.27 12.30
C ILE A 28 -25.43 17.08 12.25
N LEU A 29 -24.67 17.87 13.02
CA LEU A 29 -23.21 17.75 13.08
C LEU A 29 -22.76 16.39 13.61
N ILE A 30 -23.37 15.90 14.69
CA ILE A 30 -23.07 14.58 15.26
C ILE A 30 -23.38 13.46 14.25
N LYS A 31 -24.50 13.57 13.50
CA LYS A 31 -24.82 12.60 12.43
C LYS A 31 -23.84 12.66 11.27
N PHE A 32 -23.36 13.84 10.90
CA PHE A 32 -22.32 14.00 9.87
C PHE A 32 -20.99 13.39 10.31
N VAL A 33 -20.61 13.55 11.58
CA VAL A 33 -19.38 12.98 12.14
C VAL A 33 -19.48 11.45 12.26
N LEU A 34 -20.61 10.92 12.72
CA LEU A 34 -20.86 9.48 12.74
C LEU A 34 -20.91 8.87 11.33
N ALA A 35 -21.49 9.59 10.36
CA ALA A 35 -21.46 9.17 8.97
C ALA A 35 -20.02 9.19 8.42
N ALA A 36 -19.26 10.27 8.65
CA ALA A 36 -17.86 10.37 8.23
C ALA A 36 -16.97 9.29 8.86
N LEU A 37 -17.17 8.97 10.14
CA LEU A 37 -16.49 7.85 10.82
C LEU A 37 -16.90 6.48 10.27
N ALA A 38 -18.18 6.30 9.94
CA ALA A 38 -18.65 5.09 9.27
C ALA A 38 -18.02 4.95 7.88
N PHE A 39 -18.00 6.01 7.06
CA PHE A 39 -17.37 6.02 5.74
C PHE A 39 -15.84 5.85 5.80
N ALA A 40 -15.17 6.37 6.83
CA ALA A 40 -13.74 6.13 7.05
C ALA A 40 -13.42 4.66 7.34
N SER A 41 -14.36 3.92 7.92
CA SER A 41 -14.21 2.48 8.21
C SER A 41 -14.49 1.58 7.00
N PHE A 42 -15.27 2.06 6.02
CA PHE A 42 -15.55 1.33 4.77
C PHE A 42 -14.48 1.50 3.68
N ALA A 43 -13.53 2.42 3.86
CA ALA A 43 -12.40 2.62 2.96
C ALA A 43 -11.22 1.65 3.19
N ALA A 44 -11.35 0.69 4.13
CA ALA A 44 -10.27 -0.22 4.53
C ALA A 44 -10.34 -1.64 3.93
N ASN A 45 -11.08 -1.84 2.83
CA ASN A 45 -11.07 -3.11 2.08
C ASN A 45 -10.58 -2.92 0.63
N ALA A 46 -9.65 -2.01 0.40
CA ALA A 46 -8.86 -2.07 -0.82
C ALA A 46 -7.87 -3.23 -0.63
N SER A 47 -8.05 -4.31 -1.41
CA SER A 47 -7.11 -5.44 -1.40
C SER A 47 -5.88 -5.17 -2.24
N LEU A 48 -5.81 -4.06 -2.97
CA LEU A 48 -4.64 -3.69 -3.77
C LEU A 48 -3.68 -2.84 -2.95
N VAL A 49 -2.54 -3.39 -2.55
CA VAL A 49 -1.49 -2.64 -1.83
C VAL A 49 -0.32 -2.34 -2.74
N THR A 50 0.36 -1.21 -2.49
CA THR A 50 1.60 -0.85 -3.18
C THR A 50 2.76 -0.75 -2.17
N TRP A 51 3.83 -1.46 -2.46
CA TRP A 51 5.07 -1.42 -1.68
C TRP A 51 6.20 -0.78 -2.48
N ASP A 52 6.95 0.11 -1.84
CA ASP A 52 8.11 0.82 -2.40
C ASP A 52 9.41 0.17 -1.90
N TYR A 53 10.04 -0.59 -2.78
CA TYR A 53 11.35 -1.21 -2.57
C TYR A 53 12.45 -0.32 -3.10
N ARG A 54 13.52 -0.15 -2.32
CA ARG A 54 14.71 0.60 -2.73
C ARG A 54 15.96 -0.17 -2.42
N GLY A 55 17.01 0.09 -3.19
CA GLY A 55 18.29 -0.59 -3.02
C GLY A 55 19.34 -0.13 -4.00
N ASN A 56 20.39 -0.92 -4.14
CA ASN A 56 21.50 -0.64 -5.05
C ASN A 56 21.83 -1.86 -5.90
N ILE A 57 22.17 -1.63 -7.17
CA ILE A 57 22.66 -2.66 -8.08
C ILE A 57 24.04 -3.14 -7.60
N THR A 58 24.20 -4.45 -7.49
CA THR A 58 25.43 -5.13 -7.05
C THR A 58 26.11 -5.90 -8.18
N GLY A 59 25.40 -6.17 -9.27
CA GLY A 59 25.93 -6.77 -10.49
C GLY A 59 25.14 -6.30 -11.70
N ALA A 60 25.82 -6.00 -12.81
CA ALA A 60 25.18 -5.67 -14.08
C ALA A 60 26.10 -6.04 -15.25
N THR A 61 25.56 -6.74 -16.23
CA THR A 61 26.22 -7.15 -17.47
C THR A 61 25.20 -7.09 -18.61
N GLY A 62 25.60 -6.60 -19.79
CA GLY A 62 24.72 -6.62 -20.98
C GLY A 62 23.54 -5.64 -20.96
N TYR A 63 23.41 -4.86 -19.88
CA TYR A 63 22.53 -3.69 -19.76
C TYR A 63 23.38 -2.41 -19.70
N PRO A 64 23.64 -1.73 -20.83
CA PRO A 64 24.58 -0.61 -20.89
C PRO A 64 24.18 0.60 -20.04
N ASP A 65 22.89 0.71 -19.73
CA ASP A 65 22.35 1.80 -18.93
C ASP A 65 22.39 1.51 -17.42
N TYR A 66 22.69 0.27 -17.00
CA TYR A 66 22.69 -0.15 -15.59
C TYR A 66 24.10 -0.46 -15.12
N HIS A 67 24.50 0.17 -14.02
CA HIS A 67 25.83 0.06 -13.46
C HIS A 67 25.78 -0.41 -12.01
N VAL A 68 26.82 -1.13 -11.59
CA VAL A 68 27.02 -1.47 -10.19
C VAL A 68 27.12 -0.19 -9.36
N GLY A 69 26.36 -0.12 -8.28
CA GLY A 69 26.23 1.06 -7.42
C GLY A 69 24.98 1.90 -7.70
N ASP A 70 24.35 1.75 -8.87
CA ASP A 70 23.14 2.50 -9.22
C ASP A 70 22.02 2.22 -8.21
N ALA A 71 21.38 3.28 -7.73
CA ALA A 71 20.21 3.15 -6.87
C ALA A 71 19.02 2.65 -7.72
N PHE A 72 18.26 1.68 -7.23
CA PHE A 72 17.00 1.28 -7.84
C PHE A 72 15.82 1.61 -6.92
N GLN A 73 14.66 1.81 -7.55
CA GLN A 73 13.38 1.92 -6.88
C GLN A 73 12.35 1.07 -7.63
N VAL A 74 11.61 0.23 -6.92
CA VAL A 74 10.54 -0.60 -7.47
C VAL A 74 9.27 -0.38 -6.66
N LEU A 75 8.22 0.12 -7.30
CA LEU A 75 6.87 0.12 -6.77
C LEU A 75 6.19 -1.15 -7.23
N LEU A 76 5.79 -1.97 -6.27
CA LEU A 76 5.14 -3.23 -6.50
C LEU A 76 3.70 -3.13 -6.02
N SER A 77 2.74 -3.25 -6.92
CA SER A 77 1.32 -3.27 -6.58
C SER A 77 0.75 -4.67 -6.78
N PHE A 78 0.01 -5.18 -5.79
CA PHE A 78 -0.57 -6.52 -5.84
C PHE A 78 -1.82 -6.64 -4.96
N ASP A 79 -2.65 -7.63 -5.26
CA ASP A 79 -3.84 -7.94 -4.50
C ASP A 79 -3.49 -8.83 -3.30
N THR A 80 -3.70 -8.35 -2.07
CA THR A 80 -3.47 -9.11 -0.83
C THR A 80 -4.39 -10.32 -0.71
N ASN A 81 -5.53 -10.28 -1.39
CA ASN A 81 -6.54 -11.33 -1.46
C ASN A 81 -6.44 -12.14 -2.76
N ALA A 82 -5.32 -12.07 -3.48
CA ALA A 82 -5.07 -12.89 -4.65
C ALA A 82 -5.37 -14.37 -4.38
N ALA A 83 -6.08 -15.01 -5.29
CA ALA A 83 -6.48 -16.40 -5.13
C ALA A 83 -5.24 -17.32 -5.09
N ILE A 84 -5.27 -18.33 -4.21
CA ILE A 84 -4.25 -19.38 -4.22
C ILE A 84 -4.49 -20.26 -5.46
N LEU A 85 -3.51 -20.30 -6.35
CA LEU A 85 -3.54 -21.14 -7.54
C LEU A 85 -3.07 -22.56 -7.26
N ASN A 86 -2.04 -22.69 -6.42
CA ASN A 86 -1.43 -23.99 -6.12
C ASN A 86 -0.67 -23.95 -4.80
N THR A 87 -0.70 -25.07 -4.07
CA THR A 87 0.08 -25.24 -2.84
C THR A 87 0.88 -26.53 -2.93
N LYS A 88 2.20 -26.39 -2.85
CA LYS A 88 3.19 -27.46 -2.76
C LYS A 88 3.89 -27.38 -1.40
N PRO A 89 4.52 -28.48 -0.93
CA PRO A 89 5.21 -28.49 0.37
C PRO A 89 6.20 -27.35 0.58
N SER A 90 6.84 -26.88 -0.50
CA SER A 90 7.83 -25.80 -0.45
C SER A 90 7.38 -24.49 -1.10
N ARG A 91 6.13 -24.38 -1.57
CA ARG A 91 5.68 -23.22 -2.36
C ARG A 91 4.17 -23.04 -2.32
N THR A 92 3.72 -21.83 -2.02
CA THR A 92 2.32 -21.42 -2.26
C THR A 92 2.29 -20.37 -3.35
N GLU A 93 1.56 -20.65 -4.44
CA GLU A 93 1.43 -19.79 -5.62
C GLU A 93 0.11 -19.01 -5.56
N PHE A 94 0.19 -17.70 -5.77
CA PHE A 94 -0.96 -16.79 -5.80
C PHE A 94 -1.18 -16.26 -7.21
N ASP A 95 -2.42 -15.89 -7.52
CA ASP A 95 -2.80 -15.34 -8.81
C ASP A 95 -2.09 -13.99 -9.06
N PRO A 96 -1.23 -13.89 -10.09
CA PRO A 96 -0.52 -12.66 -10.41
C PRO A 96 -1.36 -11.67 -11.23
N ALA A 97 -2.65 -11.90 -11.46
CA ALA A 97 -3.49 -11.07 -12.35
C ALA A 97 -3.47 -9.57 -12.04
N SER A 98 -3.35 -9.19 -10.76
CA SER A 98 -3.28 -7.79 -10.31
C SER A 98 -1.86 -7.29 -10.07
N LEU A 99 -0.84 -8.08 -10.40
CA LEU A 99 0.55 -7.74 -10.18
C LEU A 99 1.01 -6.66 -11.17
N ILE A 100 1.56 -5.58 -10.62
CA ILE A 100 2.17 -4.49 -11.36
C ILE A 100 3.52 -4.18 -10.73
N MET A 101 4.53 -3.98 -11.57
CA MET A 101 5.87 -3.56 -11.18
C MET A 101 6.24 -2.31 -11.97
N ASP A 102 6.28 -1.17 -11.29
CA ASP A 102 6.88 0.05 -11.81
C ASP A 102 8.29 0.18 -11.23
N PHE A 103 9.31 0.35 -12.05
CA PHE A 103 10.67 0.48 -11.54
C PHE A 103 11.51 1.50 -12.30
N LYS A 104 12.57 1.95 -11.64
CA LYS A 104 13.64 2.77 -12.23
C LYS A 104 14.97 2.37 -11.62
N ILE A 105 16.03 2.50 -12.40
CA ILE A 105 17.40 2.20 -12.00
C ILE A 105 18.26 3.41 -12.35
N GLY A 106 19.05 3.89 -11.41
CA GLY A 106 19.85 5.10 -11.57
C GLY A 106 18.99 6.33 -11.92
N GLY A 107 19.41 7.05 -12.95
CA GLY A 107 18.71 8.23 -13.48
C GLY A 107 17.68 7.96 -14.56
N THR A 108 17.31 6.69 -14.82
CA THR A 108 16.38 6.34 -15.90
C THR A 108 14.94 6.77 -15.59
N ASN A 109 14.13 6.88 -16.65
CA ASN A 109 12.69 7.01 -16.52
C ASN A 109 12.08 5.75 -15.88
N TRP A 110 10.89 5.92 -15.31
CA TRP A 110 10.08 4.80 -14.84
C TRP A 110 9.70 3.88 -15.99
N GLN A 111 9.85 2.58 -15.75
CA GLN A 111 9.40 1.49 -16.60
C GLN A 111 8.21 0.82 -15.92
N HIS A 112 7.16 0.56 -16.69
CA HIS A 112 5.93 -0.06 -16.20
C HIS A 112 5.79 -1.47 -16.78
N ILE A 113 5.65 -2.46 -15.91
CA ILE A 113 5.35 -3.83 -16.29
C ILE A 113 4.10 -4.27 -15.53
N ALA A 114 3.06 -4.63 -16.27
CA ALA A 114 1.85 -5.24 -15.71
C ALA A 114 1.76 -6.70 -16.16
N TYR A 115 1.10 -7.53 -15.35
CA TYR A 115 0.86 -8.91 -15.71
C TYR A 115 0.12 -9.03 -17.05
N GLN A 116 0.63 -9.93 -17.89
CA GLN A 116 -0.01 -10.35 -19.13
C GLN A 116 0.04 -11.88 -19.18
N ALA A 117 -1.13 -12.52 -19.35
CA ALA A 117 -1.22 -13.98 -19.37
C ALA A 117 -0.32 -14.65 -20.42
N ALA A 118 -0.07 -13.98 -21.55
CA ALA A 118 0.81 -14.48 -22.62
C ALA A 118 2.30 -14.46 -22.25
N SER A 119 2.72 -13.51 -21.41
CA SER A 119 4.11 -13.31 -20.99
C SER A 119 4.40 -14.02 -19.67
N GLY A 120 3.36 -14.26 -18.87
CA GLY A 120 3.44 -14.91 -17.58
C GLY A 120 3.86 -13.95 -16.45
N GLY A 121 3.86 -14.49 -15.25
CA GLY A 121 4.18 -13.79 -14.02
C GLY A 121 3.99 -14.71 -12.84
N LEU A 122 4.48 -14.31 -11.69
CA LEU A 122 4.40 -15.12 -10.48
C LEU A 122 4.30 -14.25 -9.23
N ILE A 123 3.48 -14.73 -8.31
CA ILE A 123 3.55 -14.38 -6.90
C ILE A 123 3.63 -15.70 -6.16
N TYR A 124 4.66 -15.91 -5.35
CA TYR A 124 4.67 -17.09 -4.50
C TYR A 124 5.42 -16.89 -3.19
N LEU A 125 4.89 -17.53 -2.17
CA LEU A 125 5.51 -17.71 -0.88
C LEU A 125 6.45 -18.92 -0.97
N ARG A 126 7.70 -18.70 -0.55
CA ARG A 126 8.72 -19.73 -0.41
C ARG A 126 8.63 -20.32 0.98
N ASN A 127 8.52 -21.64 1.05
CA ASN A 127 8.62 -22.37 2.29
C ASN A 127 9.80 -23.33 2.18
N ASN A 128 10.84 -23.09 2.96
CA ASN A 128 12.00 -23.96 3.08
C ASN A 128 12.62 -24.29 1.70
N GLN A 129 12.75 -23.28 0.82
CA GLN A 129 13.31 -23.44 -0.53
C GLN A 129 14.81 -23.15 -0.55
N ALA A 130 15.56 -23.87 -1.39
CA ALA A 130 16.98 -23.61 -1.58
C ALA A 130 17.23 -22.15 -1.98
N ASN A 131 18.13 -21.48 -1.25
CA ASN A 131 18.59 -20.15 -1.58
C ASN A 131 19.47 -20.20 -2.84
N PRO A 132 19.05 -19.60 -3.97
CA PRO A 132 19.85 -19.64 -5.20
C PRO A 132 21.17 -18.86 -5.11
N ASP A 133 21.36 -18.02 -4.07
CA ASP A 133 22.60 -17.25 -3.87
C ASP A 133 23.53 -17.89 -2.83
N ALA A 134 23.07 -18.94 -2.13
CA ALA A 134 23.92 -19.65 -1.19
C ALA A 134 24.84 -20.55 -2.02
N GLY A 135 26.11 -20.17 -2.16
CA GLY A 135 27.12 -20.86 -2.97
C GLY A 135 27.18 -22.39 -2.78
N ALA A 136 28.15 -22.90 -2.03
CA ALA A 136 28.38 -24.35 -1.91
C ALA A 136 27.45 -25.08 -0.90
N GLY A 137 26.17 -24.71 -0.83
CA GLY A 137 25.19 -25.44 -0.01
C GLY A 137 23.80 -24.79 -0.02
N PRO A 138 22.70 -25.59 -0.01
CA PRO A 138 21.35 -25.02 -0.03
C PRO A 138 20.96 -24.62 1.39
N GLU A 139 21.33 -23.41 1.82
CA GLU A 139 20.59 -22.80 2.93
C GLU A 139 19.13 -22.67 2.48
N LEU A 140 18.24 -23.38 3.17
CA LEU A 140 16.82 -23.30 2.90
C LEU A 140 16.30 -22.01 3.52
N VAL A 141 15.56 -21.24 2.73
CA VAL A 141 15.06 -19.93 3.13
C VAL A 141 13.59 -19.80 2.80
N ASP A 142 12.87 -19.24 3.77
CA ASP A 142 11.50 -18.80 3.63
C ASP A 142 11.44 -17.43 2.97
N GLY A 143 10.31 -17.07 2.35
CA GLY A 143 10.32 -15.85 1.57
C GLY A 143 9.08 -15.54 0.76
N LEU A 144 9.17 -14.46 -0.01
CA LEU A 144 8.15 -13.99 -0.94
C LEU A 144 8.85 -13.60 -2.23
N SER A 145 8.26 -14.02 -3.35
CA SER A 145 8.71 -13.64 -4.67
C SER A 145 7.60 -13.02 -5.47
N PHE A 146 7.99 -11.98 -6.20
CA PHE A 146 7.20 -11.37 -7.24
C PHE A 146 8.01 -11.36 -8.51
N GLY A 147 7.36 -11.61 -9.64
CA GLY A 147 8.03 -11.61 -10.91
C GLY A 147 7.07 -11.43 -12.06
N LEU A 148 7.52 -10.70 -13.07
CA LEU A 148 6.78 -10.40 -14.28
C LEU A 148 7.72 -10.53 -15.48
N SER A 149 7.20 -10.97 -16.60
CA SER A 149 7.93 -10.96 -17.87
C SER A 149 7.38 -9.91 -18.81
N SER A 150 8.26 -9.34 -19.62
CA SER A 150 7.91 -8.38 -20.67
C SER A 150 8.75 -8.64 -21.92
N THR A 151 8.51 -7.91 -23.00
CA THR A 151 9.36 -7.97 -24.20
C THR A 151 10.81 -7.58 -23.90
N GLU A 152 11.02 -6.70 -22.92
CA GLU A 152 12.33 -6.14 -22.56
C GLU A 152 13.06 -7.03 -21.55
N PHE A 153 12.28 -7.82 -20.80
CA PHE A 153 12.74 -8.85 -19.88
C PHE A 153 12.00 -10.15 -20.19
N PRO A 154 12.34 -10.82 -21.32
CA PRO A 154 11.60 -12.00 -21.78
C PRO A 154 11.74 -13.19 -20.83
N ASN A 155 12.81 -13.21 -20.03
CA ASN A 155 13.03 -14.21 -18.99
C ASN A 155 12.54 -13.76 -17.60
N GLY A 156 11.89 -12.59 -17.54
CA GLY A 156 11.30 -12.04 -16.34
C GLY A 156 12.22 -11.10 -15.56
N ILE A 157 11.60 -10.22 -14.79
CA ILE A 157 12.21 -9.46 -13.72
C ILE A 157 11.62 -9.96 -12.40
N ALA A 158 12.46 -10.10 -11.38
CA ALA A 158 12.06 -10.67 -10.10
C ALA A 158 12.50 -9.80 -8.92
N LEU A 159 11.55 -9.60 -8.00
CA LEU A 159 11.80 -9.14 -6.64
C LEU A 159 11.72 -10.34 -5.69
N ILE A 160 12.77 -10.55 -4.91
CA ILE A 160 12.98 -11.75 -4.11
C ILE A 160 13.34 -11.33 -2.69
N LEU A 161 12.51 -11.71 -1.73
CA LEU A 161 12.75 -11.44 -0.31
C LEU A 161 12.82 -12.80 0.39
N ARG A 162 13.98 -13.14 0.96
CA ARG A 162 14.26 -14.45 1.56
C ARG A 162 14.81 -14.29 2.98
N SER A 163 14.56 -15.30 3.81
CA SER A 163 14.86 -15.36 5.24
C SER A 163 13.96 -14.43 6.07
N PHE A 164 12.65 -14.47 5.83
CA PHE A 164 11.68 -13.96 6.80
C PHE A 164 10.83 -15.10 7.36
N ASP A 165 10.41 -14.97 8.61
CA ASP A 165 9.61 -15.96 9.32
C ASP A 165 8.20 -16.07 8.73
N LEU A 166 7.86 -17.22 8.15
CA LEU A 166 6.51 -17.48 7.61
C LEU A 166 5.43 -17.47 8.69
N ASP A 167 5.76 -17.67 9.96
CA ASP A 167 4.78 -17.59 11.05
C ASP A 167 4.19 -16.18 11.18
N SER A 168 4.86 -15.17 10.61
CA SER A 168 4.34 -13.80 10.49
C SER A 168 3.28 -13.61 9.39
N LEU A 169 3.14 -14.57 8.47
CA LEU A 169 2.13 -14.57 7.42
C LEU A 169 0.96 -15.47 7.80
N SER A 170 -0.26 -14.92 7.78
CA SER A 170 -1.44 -15.77 7.81
C SER A 170 -1.47 -16.58 6.52
N SER A 171 -1.51 -17.90 6.61
CA SER A 171 -1.32 -18.84 5.50
C SER A 171 -2.32 -18.73 4.33
N ALA A 172 -3.27 -17.80 4.39
CA ALA A 172 -4.35 -17.62 3.43
C ALA A 172 -4.24 -16.32 2.60
N LEU A 173 -3.44 -15.34 3.02
CA LEU A 173 -3.41 -14.01 2.41
C LEU A 173 -1.98 -13.51 2.24
N LEU A 174 -1.77 -12.70 1.22
CA LEU A 174 -0.54 -11.95 1.09
C LEU A 174 -0.53 -10.81 2.13
N PRO A 175 0.64 -10.46 2.69
CA PRO A 175 0.75 -9.40 3.68
C PRO A 175 0.32 -8.05 3.10
N SER A 176 -0.52 -7.32 3.82
CA SER A 176 -0.94 -5.96 3.45
C SER A 176 0.07 -4.89 3.89
N THR A 177 0.91 -5.20 4.88
CA THR A 177 1.95 -4.30 5.40
C THR A 177 3.33 -4.83 5.03
N PRO A 178 4.24 -3.97 4.57
CA PRO A 178 5.60 -4.38 4.29
C PRO A 178 6.33 -4.69 5.60
N PHE A 179 7.25 -5.65 5.51
CA PHE A 179 8.01 -6.16 6.63
C PHE A 179 9.33 -5.41 6.82
N ALA A 180 9.83 -5.44 8.06
CA ALA A 180 11.12 -4.85 8.39
C ALA A 180 12.26 -5.68 7.78
N LEU A 181 13.15 -5.04 7.03
CA LEU A 181 14.32 -5.70 6.44
C LEU A 181 15.46 -6.00 7.42
N THR A 182 15.36 -5.55 8.68
CA THR A 182 16.47 -5.55 9.64
C THR A 182 17.00 -6.94 10.01
N ASN A 183 16.32 -8.03 9.62
CA ASN A 183 16.76 -9.42 9.85
C ASN A 183 16.61 -10.32 8.61
N ILE A 184 16.53 -9.75 7.40
CA ILE A 184 16.32 -10.51 6.15
C ILE A 184 17.66 -10.71 5.46
N ALA A 185 18.22 -11.91 5.55
CA ALA A 185 19.58 -12.21 5.09
C ALA A 185 19.74 -12.24 3.56
N ALA A 186 18.66 -12.35 2.78
CA ALA A 186 18.76 -12.53 1.32
C ALA A 186 17.65 -11.80 0.55
N ASN A 187 17.91 -10.56 0.13
CA ASN A 187 16.94 -9.70 -0.55
C ASN A 187 17.47 -9.14 -1.88
N ASN A 188 16.96 -9.66 -2.98
CA ASN A 188 17.44 -9.34 -4.32
C ASN A 188 16.36 -8.73 -5.21
N PHE A 189 16.81 -7.85 -6.08
CA PHE A 189 16.14 -7.44 -7.29
C PHE A 189 16.99 -7.89 -8.47
N GLN A 190 16.46 -8.72 -9.37
CA GLN A 190 17.25 -9.26 -10.47
C GLN A 190 16.43 -9.53 -11.73
N ASP A 191 17.10 -9.54 -12.86
CA ASP A 191 16.59 -10.22 -14.06
C ASP A 191 16.57 -11.74 -13.77
N SER A 192 15.43 -12.41 -13.96
CA SER A 192 15.29 -13.85 -13.75
C SER A 192 15.81 -14.69 -14.93
N GLY A 193 16.43 -14.04 -15.92
CA GLY A 193 17.14 -14.68 -17.01
C GLY A 193 18.34 -15.52 -16.61
N ASP A 194 18.52 -16.61 -17.35
CA ASP A 194 19.74 -17.40 -17.34
C ASP A 194 20.90 -16.55 -17.90
N ASN A 195 22.06 -16.59 -17.24
CA ASN A 195 23.28 -15.86 -17.64
C ASN A 195 23.71 -16.16 -19.09
N ALA A 196 23.11 -17.18 -19.72
CA ALA A 196 23.34 -17.62 -21.09
C ALA A 196 23.10 -16.54 -22.17
N THR A 197 22.22 -15.56 -21.95
CA THR A 197 22.02 -14.44 -22.89
C THR A 197 23.07 -13.32 -22.74
N GLY A 198 23.95 -13.42 -21.74
CA GLY A 198 24.96 -12.41 -21.43
C GLY A 198 24.39 -11.10 -20.85
N LYS A 199 23.08 -11.04 -20.60
CA LYS A 199 22.40 -9.92 -19.95
C LYS A 199 21.93 -10.35 -18.57
N PHE A 200 22.32 -9.59 -17.56
CA PHE A 200 21.99 -9.85 -16.17
C PHE A 200 22.12 -8.55 -15.38
N PHE A 201 21.25 -8.36 -14.40
CA PHE A 201 21.54 -7.48 -13.29
C PHE A 201 21.00 -8.08 -12.00
N ALA A 202 21.63 -7.71 -10.89
CA ALA A 202 21.14 -7.96 -9.55
C ALA A 202 21.42 -6.75 -8.67
N GLY A 203 20.61 -6.57 -7.63
CA GLY A 203 20.79 -5.56 -6.63
C GLY A 203 20.28 -6.01 -5.27
N THR A 204 20.82 -5.41 -4.22
CA THR A 204 20.42 -5.66 -2.84
C THR A 204 19.39 -4.63 -2.42
N ILE A 205 18.30 -5.09 -1.82
CA ILE A 205 17.25 -4.22 -1.29
C ILE A 205 17.72 -3.64 0.06
N THR A 206 17.50 -2.36 0.32
CA THR A 206 17.90 -1.69 1.56
C THR A 206 16.73 -1.14 2.36
N SER A 207 15.57 -0.93 1.72
CA SER A 207 14.33 -0.52 2.40
C SER A 207 13.08 -1.02 1.68
N VAL A 208 12.01 -1.25 2.43
CA VAL A 208 10.64 -1.46 1.92
C VAL A 208 9.71 -0.55 2.70
N ASN A 209 8.87 0.21 2.00
CA ASN A 209 7.88 1.09 2.61
C ASN A 209 6.49 0.84 2.02
N ALA A 210 5.44 1.03 2.83
CA ALA A 210 4.08 1.04 2.31
C ALA A 210 3.84 2.38 1.61
N VAL A 211 3.27 2.36 0.41
CA VAL A 211 2.78 3.58 -0.24
C VAL A 211 1.33 3.77 0.18
N PRO A 212 0.98 4.88 0.85
CA PRO A 212 -0.41 5.14 1.21
C PRO A 212 -1.26 5.26 -0.05
N GLU A 213 -2.36 4.51 -0.13
CA GLU A 213 -3.30 4.69 -1.23
C GLU A 213 -3.89 6.11 -1.22
N PRO A 214 -4.20 6.70 -2.39
CA PRO A 214 -4.86 8.00 -2.47
C PRO A 214 -6.17 8.06 -1.66
N SER A 215 -6.89 6.94 -1.58
CA SER A 215 -8.09 6.74 -0.77
C SER A 215 -7.82 6.94 0.74
N THR A 216 -6.69 6.44 1.23
CA THR A 216 -6.24 6.54 2.63
C THR A 216 -5.85 7.98 2.98
N LEU A 217 -5.21 8.69 2.05
CA LEU A 217 -4.91 10.11 2.23
C LEU A 217 -6.18 10.96 2.22
N ALA A 218 -7.13 10.64 1.35
CA ALA A 218 -8.41 11.33 1.28
C ALA A 218 -9.24 11.11 2.56
N SER A 219 -9.30 9.88 3.09
CA SER A 219 -10.03 9.57 4.33
C SER A 219 -9.37 10.22 5.55
N LEU A 220 -8.04 10.23 5.63
CA LEU A 220 -7.30 10.99 6.65
C LEU A 220 -7.63 12.48 6.58
N GLY A 221 -7.64 13.06 5.37
CA GLY A 221 -8.03 14.44 5.13
C GLY A 221 -9.45 14.73 5.63
N ILE A 222 -10.43 13.91 5.25
CA ILE A 222 -11.83 14.03 5.72
C ILE A 222 -11.91 13.92 7.25
N GLY A 223 -11.17 12.98 7.86
CA GLY A 223 -11.11 12.82 9.31
C GLY A 223 -10.54 14.05 10.03
N LEU A 224 -9.45 14.63 9.53
CA LEU A 224 -8.86 15.87 10.02
C LEU A 224 -9.82 17.07 9.87
N PHE A 225 -10.49 17.19 8.74
CA PHE A 225 -11.51 18.23 8.52
C PHE A 225 -12.69 18.09 9.49
N ALA A 226 -13.18 16.87 9.71
CA ALA A 226 -14.25 16.60 10.65
C ALA A 226 -13.83 16.95 12.10
N LEU A 227 -12.58 16.65 12.48
CA LEU A 227 -12.03 16.99 13.79
C LEU A 227 -11.84 18.50 13.97
N ALA A 228 -11.35 19.20 12.95
CA ALA A 228 -11.20 20.66 12.95
C ALA A 228 -12.55 21.37 13.09
N ALA A 229 -13.58 20.89 12.40
CA ALA A 229 -14.94 21.39 12.56
C ALA A 229 -15.45 21.18 13.99
N LEU A 230 -15.23 20.01 14.59
CA LEU A 230 -15.60 19.72 15.98
C LEU A 230 -14.91 20.66 16.98
N ALA A 231 -13.61 20.93 16.79
CA ALA A 231 -12.84 21.85 17.63
C ALA A 231 -13.33 23.30 17.51
N ALA A 232 -13.74 23.74 16.32
CA ALA A 232 -14.28 25.08 16.09
C ALA A 232 -15.65 25.31 16.76
N PHE A 233 -16.47 24.26 16.91
CA PHE A 233 -17.79 24.32 17.53
C PHE A 233 -17.82 23.84 19.00
N ALA A 234 -16.67 23.50 19.57
CA ALA A 234 -16.56 23.21 21.00
C ALA A 234 -16.93 24.46 21.81
N PRO A 235 -17.82 24.35 22.83
CA PRO A 235 -18.23 25.49 23.62
C PRO A 235 -17.00 26.06 24.35
N ARG A 236 -16.54 27.25 23.94
CA ARG A 236 -15.57 28.01 24.73
C ARG A 236 -16.20 28.26 26.10
N LYS A 237 -15.66 27.66 27.16
CA LYS A 237 -15.93 28.09 28.53
C LYS A 237 -15.57 29.57 28.57
N ARG A 238 -16.57 30.44 28.69
CA ARG A 238 -16.35 31.84 29.06
C ARG A 238 -15.83 31.79 30.49
N VAL A 239 -14.56 32.15 30.65
CA VAL A 239 -13.98 32.57 31.94
C VAL A 239 -14.52 33.95 32.25
#